data_AF-A0A946A5F9-F1
#
_entry.id   AF-A0A946A5F9-F1
#
_cell.length_a   1.000
_cell.length_b   1.000
_cell.length_c   1.000
_cell.angle_alpha   90.00
_cell.angle_beta   90.00
_cell.angle_gamma   90.00
#
_symmetry.space_group_name_H-M   'P 1'
#
loop_
_entity.id
_entity.type
_entity.pdbx_description
1 polymer ?
#
loop_
_entity_poly.entity_id
_entity_poly.type
_entity_poly.pdbx_seq_one_letter_code
_entity_poly.pdbx_strand_id
1 'polypeptide(L)'
;TNGEKYVCIARTVEKGIGRFGQAKSILSIGLGCEAKYAKDFVYTENVNINDKSTEIPIGVSCRTCDRLDCSQRAFPPLHKKFDIDINTRGVSVYVNEENS
;
A
#
# COMPACT_ATOMS: atom_id res chain seq x y z
N THR A 1 0.08 3.62 12.55
CA THR A 1 0.76 2.46 11.91
C THR A 1 2.08 2.18 12.60
N ASN A 2 2.37 0.94 12.99
CA ASN A 2 3.41 0.57 13.98
C ASN A 2 4.88 0.79 13.55
N GLY A 3 5.15 1.50 12.44
CA GLY A 3 6.50 1.79 11.95
C GLY A 3 7.28 0.57 11.44
N GLU A 4 6.66 -0.61 11.44
CA GLU A 4 7.25 -1.85 10.97
C GLU A 4 7.45 -1.81 9.45
N LYS A 5 8.58 -2.36 9.03
CA LYS A 5 9.00 -2.42 7.62
C LYS A 5 8.91 -3.86 7.13
N TYR A 6 8.40 -4.01 5.92
CA TYR A 6 8.21 -5.30 5.27
C TYR A 6 8.77 -5.24 3.86
N VAL A 7 9.29 -6.37 3.39
CA VAL A 7 9.59 -6.57 1.97
C VAL A 7 8.56 -7.53 1.41
N CYS A 8 7.93 -7.14 0.31
CA CYS A 8 6.87 -7.91 -0.34
C CYS A 8 7.19 -8.13 -1.82
N ILE A 9 6.85 -9.31 -2.33
CA ILE A 9 6.77 -9.59 -3.76
C ILE A 9 5.35 -10.04 -4.08
N ALA A 10 4.94 -9.86 -5.34
CA ALA A 10 3.71 -10.43 -5.84
C ALA A 10 3.90 -10.94 -7.26
N ARG A 11 3.22 -12.04 -7.59
CA ARG A 11 3.19 -12.58 -8.94
C ARG A 11 1.79 -13.03 -9.31
N THR A 12 1.38 -12.65 -10.52
CA THR A 12 0.14 -13.14 -11.13
C THR A 12 0.34 -14.55 -11.65
N VAL A 13 -0.62 -15.44 -11.37
CA VAL A 13 -0.67 -16.81 -11.86
C VAL A 13 -1.99 -17.09 -12.56
N GLU A 14 -1.92 -17.79 -13.68
CA GLU A 14 -3.09 -18.34 -14.35
C GLU A 14 -3.36 -19.75 -13.81
N LYS A 15 -4.59 -20.00 -13.36
CA LYS A 15 -5.04 -21.29 -12.88
C LYS A 15 -6.12 -21.84 -13.81
N GLY A 16 -5.99 -23.12 -14.16
CA GLY A 16 -6.94 -23.86 -14.99
C GLY A 16 -6.31 -24.43 -16.27
N ILE A 17 -6.98 -25.39 -16.89
CA ILE A 17 -6.58 -25.95 -18.19
C ILE A 17 -7.11 -25.01 -19.26
N GLY A 18 -6.22 -24.38 -20.03
CA GLY A 18 -6.61 -23.53 -21.14
C GLY A 18 -7.37 -24.33 -22.20
N ARG A 19 -8.66 -24.04 -22.38
CA ARG A 19 -9.46 -24.51 -23.52
C ARG A 19 -9.92 -23.29 -24.30
N PHE A 20 -9.92 -23.39 -25.64
CA PHE A 20 -10.40 -22.31 -26.50
C PHE A 20 -11.82 -21.90 -26.09
N GLY A 21 -12.04 -20.62 -25.85
CA GLY A 21 -13.34 -20.05 -25.46
C GLY A 21 -13.72 -20.19 -23.98
N GLN A 22 -12.88 -20.77 -23.11
CA GLN A 22 -13.16 -20.83 -21.67
C GLN A 22 -12.37 -19.79 -20.87
N ALA A 23 -13.02 -19.20 -19.86
CA ALA A 23 -12.41 -18.24 -18.96
C ALA A 23 -11.35 -18.91 -18.08
N LYS A 24 -10.15 -18.33 -18.06
CA LYS A 24 -9.08 -18.73 -17.13
C LYS A 24 -9.23 -17.97 -15.82
N SER A 25 -8.91 -18.61 -14.70
CA SER A 25 -8.83 -17.92 -13.42
C SER A 25 -7.46 -17.24 -13.30
N ILE A 26 -7.45 -15.92 -13.09
CA ILE A 26 -6.24 -15.15 -12.85
C ILE A 26 -6.19 -14.81 -11.35
N LEU A 27 -5.10 -15.15 -10.69
CA LEU A 27 -4.87 -14.91 -9.27
C LEU A 27 -3.59 -14.11 -9.08
N SER A 28 -3.51 -13.32 -8.00
CA SER A 28 -2.26 -12.69 -7.56
C SER A 28 -1.82 -13.34 -6.25
N ILE A 29 -0.59 -13.85 -6.21
CA ILE A 29 0.01 -14.42 -5.01
C ILE A 29 1.03 -13.41 -4.49
N GLY A 30 0.83 -12.93 -3.28
CA GLY A 30 1.76 -12.06 -2.55
C GLY A 30 2.47 -12.82 -1.44
N LEU A 31 3.76 -12.57 -1.27
CA LEU A 31 4.57 -13.04 -0.16
C LEU A 31 5.28 -11.85 0.47
N GLY A 32 5.39 -11.82 1.79
CA GLY A 32 6.11 -10.78 2.49
C GLY A 32 6.69 -11.23 3.82
N CYS A 33 7.77 -10.57 4.24
CA CYS A 33 8.42 -10.80 5.52
C CYS A 33 8.87 -9.46 6.13
N GLU A 34 9.11 -9.46 7.43
CA GLU A 34 9.72 -8.29 8.08
C GLU A 34 11.09 -7.99 7.46
N ALA A 35 11.39 -6.70 7.28
CA ALA A 35 12.62 -6.20 6.67
C ALA A 35 13.90 -6.73 7.34
N LYS A 36 13.84 -7.10 8.62
CA LYS A 36 14.97 -7.71 9.35
C LYS A 36 15.41 -9.06 8.77
N TYR A 37 14.52 -9.79 8.10
CA TYR A 37 14.80 -11.08 7.45
C TYR A 37 15.09 -10.94 5.95
N ALA A 38 15.14 -9.72 5.42
CA ALA A 38 15.31 -9.50 4.00
C ALA A 38 16.60 -10.13 3.44
N LYS A 39 17.67 -10.24 4.24
CA LYS A 39 18.93 -10.88 3.82
C LYS A 39 18.76 -12.33 3.35
N ASP A 40 17.75 -13.04 3.86
CA ASP A 40 17.45 -14.43 3.49
C ASP A 40 16.47 -14.50 2.30
N PHE A 41 16.05 -13.34 1.77
CA PHE A 41 15.09 -13.22 0.70
C PHE A 41 15.78 -12.74 -0.59
N VAL A 42 15.99 -13.68 -1.52
CA VAL A 42 16.75 -13.48 -2.79
C VAL A 42 16.30 -12.24 -3.59
N TYR A 43 15.01 -11.88 -3.51
CA TYR A 43 14.47 -10.73 -4.23
C TYR A 43 14.92 -9.36 -3.68
N THR A 44 15.70 -9.34 -2.60
CA THR A 44 16.18 -8.11 -1.97
C THR A 44 17.67 -7.85 -2.18
N GLU A 45 18.36 -8.70 -2.95
CA GLU A 45 19.81 -8.62 -3.17
C GLU A 45 20.28 -7.22 -3.62
N ASN A 46 19.49 -6.54 -4.46
CA ASN A 46 19.81 -5.21 -5.00
C ASN A 46 18.95 -4.10 -4.39
N VAL A 47 18.29 -4.33 -3.25
CA VAL A 47 17.39 -3.37 -2.60
C VAL A 47 18.04 -2.87 -1.31
N ASN A 48 18.24 -1.56 -1.18
CA ASN A 48 18.75 -0.97 0.05
C ASN A 48 17.64 -0.81 1.10
N ILE A 49 17.44 -1.85 1.90
CA ILE A 49 16.39 -1.89 2.94
C ILE A 49 16.59 -0.86 4.07
N ASN A 50 17.80 -0.30 4.21
CA ASN A 50 18.12 0.69 5.24
C ASN A 50 17.89 2.14 4.77
N ASP A 51 17.69 2.36 3.47
CA ASP A 51 17.45 3.69 2.92
C ASP A 51 15.98 4.07 3.06
N LYS A 52 15.71 5.03 3.97
CA LYS A 52 14.38 5.57 4.22
C LYS A 52 13.74 6.18 2.98
N SER A 53 14.52 6.67 2.02
CA SER A 53 13.97 7.26 0.81
C SER A 53 13.32 6.23 -0.12
N THR A 54 13.71 4.96 0.00
CA THR A 54 13.15 3.85 -0.79
C THR A 54 11.90 3.23 -0.16
N GLU A 55 11.60 3.59 1.08
CA GLU A 55 10.44 3.06 1.80
C GLU A 55 9.14 3.66 1.25
N ILE A 56 8.21 2.78 0.89
CA ILE A 56 6.90 3.19 0.40
C ILE A 56 5.91 3.16 1.57
N PRO A 57 5.38 4.33 1.99
CA PRO A 57 4.41 4.38 3.07
C PRO A 57 3.07 3.77 2.62
N ILE A 58 2.77 2.54 3.06
CA ILE A 58 1.48 1.88 2.82
C ILE A 58 0.66 1.74 4.11
N GLY A 59 -0.67 1.71 3.98
CA GLY A 59 -1.62 1.50 5.08
C GLY A 59 -2.60 0.39 4.72
N VAL A 60 -3.21 -0.24 5.71
CA VAL A 60 -4.08 -1.43 5.49
C VAL A 60 -5.39 -1.10 4.77
N SER A 61 -5.96 0.09 5.03
CA SER A 61 -7.17 0.58 4.39
C SER A 61 -7.23 2.10 4.56
N CYS A 62 -7.79 2.82 3.59
CA CYS A 62 -7.98 4.26 3.71
C CYS A 62 -8.76 4.62 4.99
N ARG A 63 -9.78 3.84 5.35
CA ARG A 63 -10.65 4.12 6.51
C ARG A 63 -9.94 4.04 7.86
N THR A 64 -8.90 3.23 7.97
CA THR A 64 -8.15 3.00 9.22
C THR A 64 -6.72 3.56 9.16
N CYS A 65 -6.31 4.09 8.01
CA CYS A 65 -4.99 4.69 7.84
C CYS A 65 -4.99 6.11 8.42
N ASP A 66 -4.07 6.37 9.34
CA ASP A 66 -3.93 7.66 10.02
C ASP A 66 -3.24 8.74 9.16
N ARG A 67 -2.61 8.35 8.04
CA ARG A 67 -1.80 9.26 7.21
C ARG A 67 -2.64 10.32 6.53
N LEU A 68 -2.20 11.57 6.60
CA LEU A 68 -2.91 12.70 6.03
C LEU A 68 -2.33 13.20 4.70
N ASP A 69 -1.10 12.81 4.42
CA ASP A 69 -0.29 13.19 3.27
C ASP A 69 -0.41 12.22 2.08
N CYS A 70 -1.52 11.47 1.98
CA CYS A 70 -1.69 10.40 0.98
C CYS A 70 -2.56 10.86 -0.21
N SER A 71 -1.93 11.10 -1.36
CA SER A 71 -2.61 11.49 -2.61
C SER A 71 -3.49 10.39 -3.22
N GLN A 72 -3.17 9.12 -2.94
CA GLN A 72 -3.93 7.96 -3.44
C GLN A 72 -5.13 7.58 -2.55
N ARG A 73 -5.47 8.39 -1.56
CA ARG A 73 -6.52 8.09 -0.61
C ARG A 73 -7.91 8.14 -1.27
N ALA A 74 -8.64 7.03 -1.15
CA ALA A 74 -9.97 6.85 -1.74
C ALA A 74 -11.15 7.11 -0.77
N PHE A 75 -10.91 7.11 0.55
CA PHE A 75 -11.96 7.29 1.57
C PHE A 75 -11.44 8.08 2.79
N PRO A 76 -12.33 8.80 3.51
CA PRO A 76 -11.95 9.49 4.73
C PRO A 76 -11.65 8.51 5.89
N PRO A 77 -10.75 8.87 6.82
CA PRO A 77 -10.51 8.08 8.03
C PRO A 77 -11.75 8.05 8.93
N LEU A 78 -12.00 6.91 9.60
CA LEU A 78 -13.14 6.76 10.52
C LEU A 78 -12.99 7.57 11.81
N HIS A 79 -11.75 7.80 12.25
CA HIS A 79 -11.43 8.45 13.52
C HIS A 79 -11.23 9.96 13.40
N LYS A 80 -11.40 10.54 12.21
CA LYS A 80 -11.28 11.97 11.99
C LYS A 80 -12.60 12.55 11.49
N LYS A 81 -12.90 13.76 11.93
CA LYS A 81 -14.04 14.51 11.41
C LYS A 81 -13.77 14.83 9.93
N PHE A 82 -14.71 14.46 9.07
CA PHE A 82 -14.65 14.81 7.67
C PHE A 82 -15.14 16.26 7.53
N ASP A 83 -14.21 17.16 7.28
CA ASP A 83 -14.47 18.59 7.10
C ASP A 83 -13.87 19.04 5.76
N ILE A 84 -14.70 19.65 4.92
CA ILE A 84 -14.31 20.08 3.58
C ILE A 84 -14.29 21.61 3.59
N ASP A 85 -13.10 22.18 3.41
CA ASP A 85 -12.97 23.59 3.04
C ASP A 85 -12.97 23.72 1.52
N ILE A 86 -13.94 24.48 0.99
CA ILE A 86 -14.12 24.72 -0.44
C ILE A 86 -12.98 25.61 -1.01
N ASN A 87 -12.32 26.40 -0.17
CA ASN A 87 -11.26 27.32 -0.57
C ASN A 87 -9.86 26.69 -0.53
N THR A 88 -9.74 25.51 0.08
CA THR A 88 -8.46 24.84 0.29
C THR A 88 -8.35 23.59 -0.59
N ARG A 89 -7.18 23.41 -1.21
CA ARG A 89 -6.88 22.23 -2.03
C ARG A 89 -5.80 21.40 -1.36
N GLY A 90 -6.22 20.37 -0.63
CA GLY A 90 -5.32 19.38 -0.04
C GLY A 90 -4.77 18.36 -1.05
N VAL A 91 -3.90 17.47 -0.56
CA VAL A 91 -3.32 16.35 -1.33
C VAL A 91 -4.37 15.35 -1.82
N SER A 92 -5.52 15.27 -1.16
CA SER A 92 -6.70 14.51 -1.59
C SER A 92 -7.97 15.20 -1.09
N VAL A 93 -9.12 14.92 -1.70
CA VAL A 93 -10.43 15.44 -1.26
C VAL A 93 -10.76 15.03 0.19
N TYR A 94 -10.16 13.94 0.66
CA TYR A 94 -10.45 13.38 1.97
C TYR A 94 -9.51 13.85 3.07
N VAL A 95 -8.54 14.71 2.75
CA VAL A 95 -7.58 15.21 3.71
C VAL A 95 -7.16 16.64 3.42
N ASN A 96 -7.33 17.47 4.44
CA ASN A 96 -6.77 18.82 4.52
C ASN A 96 -5.61 18.82 5.53
N GLU A 97 -4.53 19.55 5.22
CA GLU A 97 -3.34 19.65 6.08
C GLU A 97 -3.62 20.42 7.40
N GLU A 98 -4.77 21.07 7.51
CA GLU A 98 -5.18 21.82 8.68
C GLU A 98 -5.82 20.90 9.73
N ASN A 99 -4.97 20.28 10.56
CA ASN A 99 -5.18 20.07 12.00
C ASN A 99 -3.99 19.27 12.55
N SER A 100 -2.96 20.01 12.95
CA SER A 100 -2.03 19.61 14.01
C SER A 100 -2.65 19.90 15.37
#